data_AF-W4UU40-F1
#
_entry.id   AF-W4UU40-F1
#
_cell.length_a   1.000
_cell.length_b   1.000
_cell.length_c   1.000
_cell.angle_alpha   90.00
_cell.angle_beta   90.00
_cell.angle_gamma   90.00
#
_symmetry.space_group_name_H-M   'P 1'
#
loop_
_entity.id
_entity.type
_entity.pdbx_description
1 polymer ?
#
loop_
_entity_poly.entity_id
_entity_poly.type
_entity_poly.pdbx_seq_one_letter_code
_entity_poly.pdbx_strand_id
1 'polypeptide(L)'
;MKSKKHLAIMSILLLSTSAWGVKGSEKTVQSTFSYTNNDVWTAYDGFNRTFLDVGKYIYKTNSSYQQAVDRHNGAAAIWCQPIYWDMAMNAYKLAKTQKDKQKREYCKELCEKIFAGNKAQYAGFDFDDNNENTGWFIYDDIMWWTISLARAYELFGEQEYLKLSKASFSRVWYGSKKVGDTGSYDKEYGGMFWQWQPIRNPNPNKFGDGKMACINFPVAVAALTLYNNVPKKRKASTETSPGYQTREQYLAKGKEIYEWGVENLLEKKTGRIAIVGMGTVIRHGKLMFITKQLL
;
A
#
# COMPACT_ATOMS: atom_id res chain seq x y z
N MET A 1 -8.34 -25.84 -68.14
CA MET A 1 -9.78 -26.16 -68.21
C MET A 1 -10.17 -26.92 -66.95
N LYS A 2 -11.30 -26.52 -66.33
CA LYS A 2 -12.11 -27.15 -65.26
C LYS A 2 -11.74 -28.60 -64.90
N SER A 3 -11.72 -29.03 -63.64
CA SER A 3 -12.93 -29.12 -62.81
C SER A 3 -12.59 -29.65 -61.40
N LYS A 4 -13.13 -28.99 -60.36
CA LYS A 4 -13.31 -29.55 -59.01
C LYS A 4 -14.30 -30.71 -59.06
N LYS A 5 -14.07 -31.77 -58.26
CA LYS A 5 -15.14 -32.58 -57.64
C LYS A 5 -14.66 -33.05 -56.26
N HIS A 6 -15.46 -32.70 -55.24
CA HIS A 6 -15.33 -33.14 -53.86
C HIS A 6 -15.79 -34.58 -53.71
N LEU A 7 -15.17 -35.35 -52.82
CA LEU A 7 -15.87 -36.41 -52.08
C LEU A 7 -15.21 -36.57 -50.70
N ALA A 8 -16.00 -36.32 -49.66
CA ALA A 8 -15.67 -36.54 -48.27
C ALA A 8 -16.10 -37.96 -47.89
N ILE A 9 -15.22 -38.74 -47.24
CA ILE A 9 -15.61 -39.96 -46.53
C ILE A 9 -14.81 -40.08 -45.22
N MET A 10 -15.55 -39.85 -44.13
CA MET A 10 -15.52 -40.44 -42.79
C MET A 10 -14.19 -41.00 -42.24
N SER A 11 -13.72 -40.35 -41.18
CA SER A 11 -12.73 -40.86 -40.22
C SER A 11 -13.38 -41.85 -39.26
N ILE A 12 -12.77 -43.04 -39.12
CA ILE A 12 -13.04 -43.99 -38.03
C ILE A 12 -11.74 -44.15 -37.22
N LEU A 13 -11.87 -43.92 -35.92
CA LEU A 13 -10.88 -44.13 -34.86
C LEU A 13 -10.26 -45.53 -34.91
N LEU A 14 -8.99 -45.64 -34.50
CA LEU A 14 -8.52 -46.69 -33.59
C LEU A 14 -7.22 -46.24 -32.89
N LEU A 15 -7.28 -46.20 -31.56
CA LEU A 15 -6.15 -46.09 -30.64
C LEU A 15 -5.44 -47.44 -30.53
N SER A 16 -4.10 -47.46 -30.53
CA SER A 16 -3.30 -48.11 -29.48
C SER A 16 -1.78 -47.95 -29.68
N THR A 17 -1.12 -47.50 -28.61
CA THR A 17 0.18 -47.94 -28.01
C THR A 17 1.36 -48.30 -28.93
N SER A 18 2.62 -47.96 -28.69
CA SER A 18 3.34 -47.28 -27.59
C SER A 18 4.82 -47.20 -27.97
N ALA A 19 5.49 -46.15 -27.48
CA ALA A 19 6.92 -46.02 -27.18
C ALA A 19 7.93 -46.01 -28.33
N TRP A 20 8.65 -44.87 -28.47
CA TRP A 20 10.07 -44.77 -28.13
C TRP A 20 10.55 -43.31 -28.10
N GLY A 21 11.00 -42.90 -26.90
CA GLY A 21 12.25 -42.15 -26.71
C GLY A 21 12.29 -40.66 -27.04
N VAL A 22 12.14 -39.83 -26.02
CA VAL A 22 13.08 -38.71 -25.79
C VAL A 22 13.48 -38.70 -24.32
N LYS A 23 14.75 -39.03 -24.09
CA LYS A 23 15.52 -38.75 -22.87
C LYS A 23 15.58 -37.23 -22.68
N GLY A 24 15.24 -36.78 -21.48
CA GLY A 24 15.41 -35.39 -21.08
C GLY A 24 14.79 -35.13 -19.72
N SER A 25 15.28 -35.82 -18.68
CA SER A 25 14.98 -35.42 -17.31
C SER A 25 15.82 -34.18 -17.01
N GLU A 26 15.29 -33.00 -17.35
CA GLU A 26 15.74 -31.76 -16.70
C GLU A 26 15.27 -31.84 -15.24
N LYS A 27 16.12 -32.44 -14.40
CA LYS A 27 16.09 -32.14 -12.98
C LYS A 27 16.49 -30.68 -12.87
N THR A 28 15.52 -29.79 -12.79
CA THR A 28 15.73 -28.46 -12.21
C THR A 28 16.30 -28.68 -10.82
N VAL A 29 17.62 -28.58 -10.70
CA VAL A 29 18.30 -28.41 -9.41
C VAL A 29 17.86 -27.04 -8.93
N GLN A 30 16.77 -27.02 -8.17
CA GLN A 30 16.37 -25.85 -7.41
C GLN A 30 17.48 -25.65 -6.37
N SER A 31 18.50 -24.87 -6.72
CA SER A 31 19.54 -24.48 -5.77
C SER A 31 18.84 -23.75 -4.64
N THR A 32 18.70 -24.41 -3.49
CA THR A 32 18.22 -23.79 -2.27
C THR A 32 19.31 -22.84 -1.78
N PHE A 33 19.39 -21.65 -2.39
CA PHE A 33 20.15 -20.56 -1.81
C PHE A 33 19.52 -20.28 -0.44
N SER A 34 20.28 -20.55 0.61
CA SER A 34 19.90 -20.21 1.97
C SER A 34 20.53 -18.86 2.30
N TYR A 35 19.70 -17.83 2.49
CA TYR A 35 20.16 -16.52 2.93
C TYR A 35 20.40 -16.53 4.44
N THR A 36 21.46 -15.86 4.88
CA THR A 36 21.82 -15.67 6.28
C THR A 36 21.38 -14.29 6.78
N ASN A 37 21.35 -14.10 8.10
CA ASN A 37 21.14 -12.76 8.66
C ASN A 37 22.23 -11.77 8.23
N ASN A 38 23.44 -12.24 7.93
CA ASN A 38 24.50 -11.38 7.42
C ASN A 38 24.17 -10.83 6.01
N ASP A 39 23.54 -11.65 5.17
CA ASP A 39 23.08 -11.22 3.84
C ASP A 39 21.98 -10.18 3.96
N VAL A 40 21.04 -10.36 4.90
CA VAL A 40 19.99 -9.38 5.20
C VAL A 40 20.58 -8.04 5.65
N TRP A 41 21.55 -8.05 6.58
CA TRP A 41 22.21 -6.83 7.03
C TRP A 41 23.01 -6.17 5.91
N THR A 42 23.75 -6.94 5.13
CA THR A 42 24.52 -6.43 3.98
C THR A 42 23.60 -5.74 2.97
N ALA A 43 22.45 -6.34 2.67
CA ALA A 43 21.46 -5.75 1.76
C ALA A 43 20.86 -4.44 2.33
N TYR A 44 20.46 -4.44 3.60
CA TYR A 44 19.85 -3.27 4.23
C TYR A 44 20.86 -2.11 4.41
N ASP A 45 22.08 -2.40 4.83
CA ASP A 45 23.14 -1.41 4.98
C ASP A 45 23.58 -0.86 3.61
N GLY A 46 23.63 -1.71 2.58
CA GLY A 46 23.85 -1.29 1.19
C GLY A 46 22.74 -0.40 0.64
N PHE A 47 21.48 -0.71 0.94
CA PHE A 47 20.33 0.11 0.59
C PHE A 47 20.42 1.50 1.23
N ASN A 48 20.64 1.57 2.54
CA ASN A 48 20.79 2.85 3.24
C ASN A 48 21.98 3.67 2.71
N ARG A 49 23.14 3.03 2.49
CA ARG A 49 24.32 3.71 1.93
C ARG A 49 24.05 4.34 0.56
N THR A 50 23.21 3.71 -0.24
CA THR A 50 22.93 4.16 -1.61
C THR A 50 21.82 5.21 -1.65
N PHE A 51 20.75 5.00 -0.87
CA PHE A 51 19.48 5.73 -1.04
C PHE A 51 19.11 6.65 0.13
N LEU A 52 19.59 6.42 1.35
CA LEU A 52 19.28 7.32 2.45
C LEU A 52 20.09 8.61 2.31
N ASP A 53 19.41 9.75 2.19
CA ASP A 53 20.06 11.05 2.36
C ASP A 53 20.31 11.27 3.86
N VAL A 54 21.56 11.17 4.31
CA VAL A 54 21.93 11.33 5.72
C VAL A 54 21.87 12.78 6.21
N GLY A 55 21.73 13.76 5.31
CA GLY A 55 21.52 15.17 5.66
C GLY A 55 20.07 15.45 6.06
N LYS A 56 19.10 14.86 5.34
CA LYS A 56 17.66 15.02 5.61
C LYS A 56 17.00 13.83 6.32
N TYR A 57 17.62 12.66 6.30
CA TYR A 57 17.05 11.38 6.72
C TYR A 57 15.74 11.00 5.98
N ILE A 58 15.68 11.30 4.69
CA ILE A 58 14.65 10.79 3.79
C ILE A 58 15.31 10.04 2.63
N TYR A 59 14.59 9.14 1.98
CA TYR A 59 15.15 8.30 0.93
C TYR A 59 15.07 8.97 -0.44
N LYS A 60 16.10 8.74 -1.26
CA LYS A 60 16.20 9.17 -2.64
C LYS A 60 15.41 8.25 -3.57
N THR A 61 14.92 8.80 -4.67
CA THR A 61 14.20 8.04 -5.70
C THR A 61 15.09 7.03 -6.43
N ASN A 62 16.37 7.37 -6.66
CA ASN A 62 17.36 6.50 -7.27
C ASN A 62 18.78 6.96 -6.94
N SER A 63 19.80 6.27 -7.46
CA SER A 63 21.21 6.52 -7.18
C SER A 63 21.85 7.66 -8.01
N SER A 64 21.17 8.22 -9.02
CA SER A 64 21.72 9.33 -9.79
C SER A 64 21.69 10.66 -9.02
N TYR A 65 20.82 10.77 -8.01
CA TYR A 65 20.74 11.94 -7.14
C TYR A 65 21.75 11.86 -6.00
N GLN A 66 22.42 12.98 -5.74
CA GLN A 66 23.30 13.13 -4.57
C GLN A 66 22.48 13.30 -3.28
N GLN A 67 21.35 13.99 -3.36
CA GLN A 67 20.50 14.35 -2.22
C GLN A 67 19.02 14.15 -2.56
N ALA A 68 18.19 13.95 -1.53
CA ALA A 68 16.74 13.95 -1.62
C ALA A 68 16.22 15.35 -1.24
N VAL A 69 16.12 16.26 -2.20
CA VAL A 69 15.71 17.64 -1.92
C VAL A 69 14.20 17.73 -1.80
N ASP A 70 13.45 17.32 -2.82
CA ASP A 70 12.00 17.30 -2.80
C ASP A 70 11.44 16.34 -3.87
N ARG A 71 10.11 16.36 -4.09
CA ARG A 71 9.41 15.45 -5.01
C ARG A 71 9.99 15.47 -6.43
N HIS A 72 10.45 16.62 -6.89
CA HIS A 72 10.98 16.79 -8.25
C HIS A 72 12.51 16.72 -8.29
N ASN A 73 13.15 16.80 -7.12
CA ASN A 73 14.59 16.91 -6.98
C ASN A 73 15.15 15.80 -6.10
N GLY A 74 14.89 14.55 -6.50
CA GLY A 74 15.60 13.38 -6.00
C GLY A 74 14.99 12.69 -4.79
N ALA A 75 13.97 13.23 -4.11
CA ALA A 75 13.28 12.49 -3.05
C ALA A 75 12.42 11.36 -3.64
N ALA A 76 12.41 10.20 -2.99
CA ALA A 76 11.47 9.13 -3.36
C ALA A 76 10.03 9.58 -3.10
N ALA A 77 9.09 9.03 -3.87
CA ALA A 77 7.66 9.31 -3.73
C ALA A 77 7.19 9.17 -2.28
N ILE A 78 6.25 10.03 -1.88
CA ILE A 78 5.83 10.18 -0.48
C ILE A 78 5.30 8.88 0.14
N TRP A 79 4.61 8.02 -0.62
CA TRP A 79 4.17 6.71 -0.13
C TRP A 79 5.30 5.68 -0.01
N CYS A 80 6.43 5.83 -0.71
CA CYS A 80 7.57 4.94 -0.56
C CYS A 80 8.31 5.20 0.77
N GLN A 81 8.35 6.45 1.23
CA GLN A 81 9.02 6.83 2.48
C GLN A 81 8.56 6.03 3.71
N PRO A 82 7.25 5.84 4.01
CA PRO A 82 6.81 5.01 5.13
C PRO A 82 7.16 3.54 4.94
N ILE A 83 7.24 3.03 3.71
CA ILE A 83 7.71 1.66 3.44
C ILE A 83 9.19 1.51 3.79
N TYR A 84 10.02 2.50 3.47
CA TYR A 84 11.43 2.49 3.87
C TYR A 84 11.61 2.66 5.39
N TRP A 85 10.73 3.44 6.03
CA TRP A 85 10.70 3.52 7.49
C TRP A 85 10.28 2.19 8.14
N ASP A 86 9.32 1.47 7.54
CA ASP A 86 8.97 0.10 7.93
C ASP A 86 10.17 -0.86 7.78
N MET A 87 11.03 -0.69 6.78
CA MET A 87 12.27 -1.47 6.66
C MET A 87 13.20 -1.21 7.86
N ALA A 88 13.35 0.04 8.31
CA ALA A 88 14.13 0.37 9.50
C ALA A 88 13.53 -0.24 10.77
N MET A 89 12.20 -0.22 10.90
CA MET A 89 11.48 -0.87 11.99
C MET A 89 11.64 -2.40 11.97
N ASN A 90 11.68 -3.01 10.78
CA ASN A 90 11.96 -4.44 10.62
C ASN A 90 13.42 -4.78 10.98
N ALA A 91 14.38 -3.94 10.62
CA ALA A 91 15.77 -4.08 11.05
C ALA A 91 15.89 -4.00 12.59
N TYR A 92 15.17 -3.07 13.24
CA TYR A 92 15.08 -3.01 14.70
C TYR A 92 14.52 -4.30 15.31
N LYS A 93 13.43 -4.85 14.74
CA LYS A 93 12.86 -6.14 15.18
C LYS A 93 13.86 -7.28 15.02
N LEU A 94 14.58 -7.34 13.89
CA LEU A 94 15.60 -8.36 13.64
C LEU A 94 16.73 -8.28 14.67
N ALA A 95 17.27 -7.09 14.92
CA ALA A 95 18.31 -6.89 15.93
C ALA A 95 17.84 -7.32 17.33
N LYS A 96 16.58 -7.02 17.68
CA LYS A 96 15.96 -7.49 18.93
C LYS A 96 15.90 -9.02 19.00
N THR A 97 15.48 -9.69 17.93
CA THR A 97 15.44 -11.17 17.85
C THR A 97 16.82 -11.78 17.96
N GLN A 98 17.84 -11.16 17.35
CA GLN A 98 19.24 -11.59 17.46
C GLN A 98 19.89 -11.24 18.80
N LYS A 99 19.19 -10.52 19.68
CA LYS A 99 19.72 -9.99 20.95
C LYS A 99 20.96 -9.09 20.75
N ASP A 100 21.11 -8.50 19.58
CA ASP A 100 22.19 -7.56 19.26
C ASP A 100 21.80 -6.17 19.76
N LYS A 101 22.37 -5.79 20.91
CA LYS A 101 22.07 -4.51 21.55
C LYS A 101 22.51 -3.32 20.70
N GLN A 102 23.70 -3.40 20.09
CA GLN A 102 24.28 -2.30 19.33
C GLN A 102 23.48 -2.03 18.06
N LYS A 103 23.16 -3.07 17.26
CA LYS A 103 22.31 -2.90 16.08
C LYS A 103 20.91 -2.44 16.44
N ARG A 104 20.37 -2.90 17.57
CA ARG A 104 19.04 -2.48 18.03
C ARG A 104 19.01 -0.99 18.39
N GLU A 105 20.00 -0.49 19.12
CA GLU A 105 20.11 0.93 19.46
C GLU A 105 20.29 1.79 18.20
N TYR A 106 21.19 1.38 17.30
CA TYR A 106 21.37 2.04 16.00
C TYR A 106 20.07 2.08 15.17
N CYS A 107 19.35 0.97 15.05
CA CYS A 107 18.11 0.93 14.28
C CYS A 107 17.01 1.79 14.92
N LYS A 108 16.95 1.90 16.25
CA LYS A 108 16.01 2.77 16.95
C LYS A 108 16.30 4.24 16.64
N GLU A 109 17.56 4.66 16.77
CA GLU A 109 17.99 6.03 16.45
C GLU A 109 17.73 6.34 14.96
N LEU A 110 17.99 5.40 14.06
CA LEU A 110 17.70 5.55 12.64
C LEU A 110 16.19 5.72 12.38
N CYS A 111 15.33 4.95 13.07
CA CYS A 111 13.88 5.13 12.95
C CYS A 111 13.44 6.53 13.39
N GLU A 112 13.98 7.04 14.50
CA GLU A 112 13.67 8.39 15.02
C GLU A 112 14.11 9.47 14.03
N LYS A 113 15.30 9.34 13.46
CA LYS A 113 15.83 10.28 12.46
C LYS A 113 15.03 10.25 11.16
N ILE A 114 14.67 9.07 10.65
CA ILE A 114 13.83 8.94 9.45
C ILE A 114 12.46 9.59 9.67
N PHE A 115 11.84 9.35 10.84
CA PHE A 115 10.58 10.01 11.19
C PHE A 115 10.73 11.53 11.23
N ALA A 116 11.74 12.04 11.93
CA ALA A 116 11.98 13.48 12.04
C ALA A 116 12.25 14.14 10.68
N GLY A 117 13.03 13.48 9.82
CA GLY A 117 13.32 13.93 8.45
C GLY A 117 12.06 14.03 7.60
N ASN A 118 11.22 12.99 7.62
CA ASN A 118 9.96 12.99 6.89
C ASN A 118 8.97 14.01 7.47
N LYS A 119 8.90 14.15 8.79
CA LYS A 119 8.09 15.19 9.43
C LYS A 119 8.50 16.59 8.96
N ALA A 120 9.80 16.87 8.87
CA ALA A 120 10.31 18.15 8.37
C ALA A 120 10.01 18.37 6.88
N GLN A 121 10.11 17.33 6.06
CA GLN A 121 9.84 17.40 4.62
C GLN A 121 8.33 17.55 4.30
N TYR A 122 7.48 16.86 5.05
CA TYR A 122 6.05 16.71 4.73
C TYR A 122 5.13 17.48 5.68
N ALA A 123 5.29 18.81 5.68
CA ALA A 123 4.45 19.78 6.38
C ALA A 123 4.21 19.47 7.87
N GLY A 124 5.19 18.88 8.56
CA GLY A 124 5.03 18.51 9.97
C GLY A 124 4.01 17.39 10.21
N PHE A 125 3.63 16.65 9.17
CA PHE A 125 2.44 15.79 9.13
C PHE A 125 1.11 16.55 9.32
N ASP A 126 1.02 17.81 8.88
CA ASP A 126 -0.27 18.47 8.65
C ASP A 126 -0.95 17.81 7.44
N PHE A 127 -1.79 16.80 7.69
CA PHE A 127 -2.53 16.08 6.65
C PHE A 127 -3.60 16.93 5.94
N ASP A 128 -3.79 18.18 6.36
CA ASP A 128 -4.65 19.18 5.73
C ASP A 128 -3.85 20.21 4.91
N ASP A 129 -2.52 20.05 4.76
CA ASP A 129 -1.70 20.79 3.81
C ASP A 129 -1.67 20.07 2.47
N ASN A 130 -2.25 20.66 1.42
CA ASN A 130 -2.32 20.07 0.08
C ASN A 130 -1.24 20.56 -0.89
N ASN A 131 -0.11 21.06 -0.39
CA ASN A 131 1.03 21.37 -1.22
C ASN A 131 1.53 20.11 -1.96
N GLU A 132 1.61 20.15 -3.29
CA GLU A 132 1.99 18.96 -4.07
C GLU A 132 3.46 18.53 -3.91
N ASN A 133 4.31 19.39 -3.35
CA ASN A 133 5.72 19.12 -3.13
C ASN A 133 6.02 18.68 -1.69
N THR A 134 5.40 19.34 -0.71
CA THR A 134 5.68 19.14 0.73
C THR A 134 4.45 18.75 1.55
N GLY A 135 3.28 18.61 0.93
CA GLY A 135 2.03 18.24 1.57
C GLY A 135 1.45 16.96 0.96
N TRP A 136 0.13 16.85 0.99
CA TRP A 136 -0.61 15.63 0.67
C TRP A 136 -1.54 15.87 -0.51
N PHE A 137 -1.62 14.93 -1.45
CA PHE A 137 -2.41 15.12 -2.67
C PHE A 137 -3.23 13.87 -3.06
N ILE A 138 -3.02 12.72 -2.39
CA ILE A 138 -3.74 11.45 -2.63
C ILE A 138 -3.98 10.75 -1.27
N TYR A 139 -5.06 9.96 -1.16
CA TYR A 139 -5.43 9.31 0.08
C TYR A 139 -4.55 8.10 0.45
N ASP A 140 -4.05 7.34 -0.54
CA ASP A 140 -3.21 6.16 -0.26
C ASP A 140 -1.84 6.55 0.31
N ASP A 141 -1.24 7.63 -0.18
CA ASP A 141 -0.06 8.27 0.41
C ASP A 141 -0.23 8.47 1.93
N ILE A 142 -1.35 9.07 2.35
CA ILE A 142 -1.66 9.29 3.77
C ILE A 142 -1.91 7.96 4.50
N MET A 143 -2.55 6.98 3.83
CA MET A 143 -2.88 5.69 4.44
C MET A 143 -1.63 4.83 4.69
N TRP A 144 -0.63 4.86 3.80
CA TRP A 144 0.65 4.19 4.05
C TRP A 144 1.36 4.76 5.27
N TRP A 145 1.37 6.09 5.42
CA TRP A 145 1.86 6.73 6.65
C TRP A 145 1.04 6.35 7.88
N THR A 146 -0.27 6.27 7.76
CA THR A 146 -1.18 5.84 8.84
C THR A 146 -0.76 4.49 9.41
N ILE A 147 -0.47 3.52 8.52
CA ILE A 147 -0.03 2.17 8.90
C ILE A 147 1.32 2.21 9.61
N SER A 148 2.33 2.86 9.01
CA SER A 148 3.68 2.90 9.57
C SER A 148 3.72 3.62 10.92
N LEU A 149 2.95 4.71 11.09
CA LEU A 149 2.78 5.38 12.37
C LEU A 149 2.14 4.45 13.43
N ALA A 150 1.12 3.67 13.06
CA ALA A 150 0.52 2.71 13.98
C ALA A 150 1.51 1.61 14.39
N ARG A 151 2.32 1.10 13.45
CA ARG A 151 3.37 0.10 13.70
C ARG A 151 4.51 0.65 14.55
N ALA A 152 4.90 1.91 14.32
CA ALA A 152 5.90 2.58 15.14
C ALA A 152 5.42 2.75 16.58
N TYR A 153 4.13 3.04 16.79
CA TYR A 153 3.55 3.04 18.13
C TYR A 153 3.60 1.66 18.80
N GLU A 154 3.27 0.58 18.09
CA GLU A 154 3.38 -0.79 18.64
C GLU A 154 4.80 -1.12 19.08
N LEU A 155 5.80 -0.60 18.36
CA LEU A 155 7.21 -0.87 18.63
C LEU A 155 7.81 -0.02 19.75
N PHE A 156 7.49 1.26 19.78
CA PHE A 156 8.19 2.25 20.60
C PHE A 156 7.30 2.88 21.68
N GLY A 157 5.98 2.78 21.58
CA GLY A 157 5.04 3.33 22.55
C GLY A 157 4.89 4.86 22.53
N GLU A 158 5.55 5.54 21.58
CA GLU A 158 5.56 7.00 21.49
C GLU A 158 4.19 7.55 21.10
N GLN A 159 3.61 8.38 21.96
CA GLN A 159 2.23 8.85 21.81
C GLN A 159 2.02 9.72 20.57
N GLU A 160 3.06 10.38 20.08
CA GLU A 160 2.99 11.15 18.84
C GLU A 160 2.63 10.27 17.64
N TYR A 161 3.22 9.07 17.53
CA TYR A 161 2.92 8.14 16.43
C TYR A 161 1.45 7.72 16.44
N LEU A 162 0.90 7.39 17.62
CA LEU A 162 -0.51 7.06 17.74
C LEU A 162 -1.40 8.27 17.44
N LYS A 163 -1.02 9.48 17.90
CA LYS A 163 -1.77 10.70 17.62
C LYS A 163 -1.87 10.95 16.11
N LEU A 164 -0.74 10.91 15.41
CA LEU A 164 -0.67 11.13 13.97
C LEU A 164 -1.41 10.04 13.20
N SER A 165 -1.26 8.77 13.56
CA SER A 165 -1.97 7.66 12.91
C SER A 165 -3.50 7.77 13.01
N LYS A 166 -4.03 8.14 14.18
CA LYS A 166 -5.48 8.39 14.32
C LYS A 166 -5.93 9.58 13.47
N ALA A 167 -5.16 10.66 13.49
CA ALA A 167 -5.48 11.88 12.73
C ALA A 167 -5.47 11.61 11.22
N SER A 168 -4.48 10.90 10.71
CA SER A 168 -4.36 10.54 9.30
C SER A 168 -5.48 9.58 8.87
N PHE A 169 -5.84 8.59 9.70
CA PHE A 169 -6.98 7.72 9.42
C PHE A 169 -8.28 8.52 9.33
N SER A 170 -8.54 9.40 10.31
CA SER A 170 -9.70 10.29 10.28
C SER A 170 -9.72 11.17 9.04
N ARG A 171 -8.58 11.78 8.71
CA ARG A 171 -8.43 12.66 7.55
C ARG A 171 -8.77 11.95 6.24
N VAL A 172 -8.30 10.71 6.07
CA VAL A 172 -8.61 9.90 4.88
C VAL A 172 -10.08 9.51 4.87
N TRP A 173 -10.66 9.14 6.00
CA TRP A 173 -12.05 8.69 6.05
C TRP A 173 -13.07 9.82 5.82
N TYR A 174 -12.87 10.97 6.47
CA TYR A 174 -13.88 12.03 6.56
C TYR A 174 -13.58 13.27 5.72
N GLY A 175 -12.39 13.36 5.13
CA GLY A 175 -11.97 14.48 4.30
C GLY A 175 -11.45 15.68 5.07
N SER A 176 -11.31 16.80 4.37
CA SER A 176 -10.81 18.05 4.92
C SER A 176 -11.55 19.25 4.36
N LYS A 177 -12.11 20.07 5.25
CA LYS A 177 -12.71 21.35 4.88
C LYS A 177 -11.67 22.34 4.35
N LYS A 178 -10.43 22.28 4.84
CA LYS A 178 -9.33 23.17 4.42
C LYS A 178 -8.90 22.84 3.00
N VAL A 179 -8.79 21.55 2.68
CA VAL A 179 -8.41 21.09 1.34
C VAL A 179 -9.60 21.15 0.37
N GLY A 180 -10.82 20.93 0.85
CA GLY A 180 -12.06 20.97 0.06
C GLY A 180 -12.59 19.60 -0.35
N ASP A 181 -11.93 18.51 0.05
CA ASP A 181 -12.36 17.14 -0.26
C ASP A 181 -13.30 16.56 0.81
N THR A 182 -14.01 15.49 0.42
CA THR A 182 -15.01 14.82 1.26
C THR A 182 -14.54 13.51 1.88
N GLY A 183 -13.24 13.20 1.76
CA GLY A 183 -12.68 11.94 2.20
C GLY A 183 -12.83 10.83 1.16
N SER A 184 -12.11 9.76 1.42
CA SER A 184 -11.97 8.60 0.53
C SER A 184 -13.15 7.65 0.63
N TYR A 185 -13.83 7.56 1.78
CA TYR A 185 -14.90 6.59 1.96
C TYR A 185 -16.16 6.94 1.17
N ASP A 186 -16.58 6.04 0.28
CA ASP A 186 -17.85 6.14 -0.42
C ASP A 186 -18.98 5.60 0.44
N LYS A 187 -19.79 6.51 0.99
CA LYS A 187 -20.94 6.18 1.85
C LYS A 187 -22.10 5.51 1.10
N GLU A 188 -22.16 5.66 -0.22
CA GLU A 188 -23.27 5.16 -1.04
C GLU A 188 -22.99 3.75 -1.57
N TYR A 189 -21.76 3.50 -2.02
CA TYR A 189 -21.36 2.23 -2.66
C TYR A 189 -20.25 1.47 -1.94
N GLY A 190 -19.81 1.94 -0.78
CA GLY A 190 -18.71 1.35 -0.01
C GLY A 190 -17.36 1.48 -0.71
N GLY A 191 -16.30 1.05 -0.03
CA GLY A 191 -14.94 1.17 -0.54
C GLY A 191 -14.39 2.59 -0.52
N MET A 192 -13.15 2.72 -0.99
CA MET A 192 -12.30 3.89 -0.80
C MET A 192 -11.85 4.45 -2.15
N PHE A 193 -12.16 5.71 -2.43
CA PHE A 193 -11.63 6.47 -3.56
C PHE A 193 -10.12 6.65 -3.42
N TRP A 194 -9.39 6.53 -4.53
CA TRP A 194 -7.93 6.59 -4.50
C TRP A 194 -7.39 7.98 -4.21
N GLN A 195 -7.94 8.99 -4.88
CA GLN A 195 -7.55 10.39 -4.73
C GLN A 195 -8.79 11.28 -4.67
N TRP A 196 -8.64 12.47 -4.09
CA TRP A 196 -9.62 13.53 -4.31
C TRP A 196 -9.50 14.08 -5.73
N GLN A 197 -10.59 14.66 -6.24
CA GLN A 197 -10.73 15.02 -7.64
C GLN A 197 -11.23 16.44 -7.84
N PRO A 198 -10.51 17.31 -8.58
CA PRO A 198 -9.10 17.19 -8.99
C PRO A 198 -8.14 17.38 -7.80
N ILE A 199 -6.82 17.14 -8.01
CA ILE A 199 -5.78 17.34 -6.96
C ILE A 199 -5.78 18.78 -6.42
N ARG A 200 -5.90 19.78 -7.31
CA ARG A 200 -5.97 21.20 -6.97
C ARG A 200 -7.42 21.68 -6.96
N ASN A 201 -7.86 22.27 -5.85
CA ASN A 201 -9.25 22.70 -5.65
C ASN A 201 -10.24 21.52 -5.81
N PRO A 202 -10.14 20.50 -4.94
CA PRO A 202 -10.96 19.31 -5.03
C PRO A 202 -12.45 19.62 -4.93
N ASN A 203 -13.20 18.78 -5.62
CA ASN A 203 -14.63 18.62 -5.45
C ASN A 203 -14.90 17.32 -4.67
N PRO A 204 -16.13 17.14 -4.15
CA PRO A 204 -16.58 15.85 -3.67
C PRO A 204 -16.37 14.76 -4.72
N ASN A 205 -15.85 13.61 -4.27
CA ASN A 205 -15.76 12.43 -5.12
C ASN A 205 -17.18 11.97 -5.52
N LYS A 206 -17.28 11.42 -6.73
CA LYS A 206 -18.56 11.00 -7.33
C LYS A 206 -18.51 9.57 -7.86
N PHE A 207 -19.68 9.04 -8.17
CA PHE A 207 -19.80 7.76 -8.87
C PHE A 207 -18.92 7.72 -10.12
N GLY A 208 -18.16 6.63 -10.28
CA GLY A 208 -17.21 6.44 -11.37
C GLY A 208 -15.79 6.90 -11.05
N ASP A 209 -15.56 7.67 -9.98
CA ASP A 209 -14.21 7.97 -9.52
C ASP A 209 -13.51 6.68 -9.05
N GLY A 210 -12.21 6.58 -9.34
CA GLY A 210 -11.45 5.35 -9.15
C GLY A 210 -11.34 4.91 -7.69
N LYS A 211 -11.71 3.66 -7.41
CA LYS A 211 -11.46 2.97 -6.14
C LYS A 211 -10.42 1.89 -6.36
N MET A 212 -9.30 1.94 -5.64
CA MET A 212 -8.14 1.11 -5.95
C MET A 212 -7.75 0.17 -4.81
N ALA A 213 -7.10 -0.94 -5.14
CA ALA A 213 -6.57 -1.87 -4.15
C ALA A 213 -5.55 -1.20 -3.22
N CYS A 214 -4.76 -0.26 -3.74
CA CYS A 214 -3.71 0.46 -2.99
C CYS A 214 -4.23 1.42 -1.92
N ILE A 215 -5.54 1.68 -1.84
CA ILE A 215 -6.17 2.38 -0.71
C ILE A 215 -7.07 1.46 0.12
N ASN A 216 -7.84 0.59 -0.52
CA ASN A 216 -8.86 -0.23 0.16
C ASN A 216 -8.24 -1.25 1.14
N PHE A 217 -7.29 -2.07 0.68
CA PHE A 217 -6.66 -3.05 1.59
C PHE A 217 -5.79 -2.36 2.66
N PRO A 218 -5.02 -1.30 2.35
CA PRO A 218 -4.32 -0.53 3.37
C PRO A 218 -5.23 0.07 4.45
N VAL A 219 -6.43 0.57 4.10
CA VAL A 219 -7.41 1.04 5.11
C VAL A 219 -7.79 -0.09 6.07
N ALA A 220 -8.02 -1.30 5.58
CA ALA A 220 -8.30 -2.46 6.43
C ALA A 220 -7.11 -2.79 7.36
N VAL A 221 -5.88 -2.75 6.84
CA VAL A 221 -4.67 -2.96 7.66
C VAL A 221 -4.56 -1.88 8.74
N ALA A 222 -4.65 -0.60 8.37
CA ALA A 222 -4.57 0.53 9.29
C ALA A 222 -5.63 0.44 10.39
N ALA A 223 -6.87 0.13 10.03
CA ALA A 223 -7.98 -0.01 10.96
C ALA A 223 -7.71 -1.13 11.98
N LEU A 224 -7.23 -2.30 11.55
CA LEU A 224 -6.92 -3.41 12.45
C LEU A 224 -5.69 -3.14 13.33
N THR A 225 -4.68 -2.44 12.82
CA THR A 225 -3.54 -2.00 13.66
C THR A 225 -4.00 -0.98 14.70
N LEU A 226 -4.82 0.02 14.32
CA LEU A 226 -5.38 1.00 15.25
C LEU A 226 -6.33 0.38 16.27
N TYR A 227 -7.12 -0.64 15.88
CA TYR A 227 -7.94 -1.43 16.79
C TYR A 227 -7.11 -1.99 17.96
N ASN A 228 -5.92 -2.52 17.68
CA ASN A 228 -5.04 -3.05 18.72
C ASN A 228 -4.50 -1.95 19.64
N ASN A 229 -4.19 -0.79 19.06
CA ASN A 229 -3.43 0.29 19.71
C ASN A 229 -4.26 1.22 20.58
N VAL A 230 -5.58 1.35 20.32
CA VAL A 230 -6.42 2.31 21.05
C VAL A 230 -7.03 1.72 22.34
N PRO A 231 -7.30 2.56 23.36
CA PRO A 231 -7.85 2.12 24.63
C PRO A 231 -9.19 1.40 24.50
N LYS A 232 -9.37 0.33 25.28
CA LYS A 232 -10.56 -0.54 25.24
C LYS A 232 -11.88 0.14 25.59
N LYS A 233 -11.86 1.12 26.49
CA LYS A 233 -13.08 1.78 27.01
C LYS A 233 -13.20 3.24 26.54
N ARG A 234 -12.63 3.56 25.37
CA ARG A 234 -12.73 4.90 24.80
C ARG A 234 -14.19 5.16 24.38
N LYS A 235 -14.77 6.28 24.82
CA LYS A 235 -16.10 6.72 24.37
C LYS A 235 -16.05 7.18 22.91
N ALA A 236 -17.12 6.92 22.17
CA ALA A 236 -17.27 7.44 20.82
C ALA A 236 -17.37 8.98 20.86
N SER A 237 -16.80 9.63 19.85
CA SER A 237 -17.01 11.07 19.63
C SER A 237 -18.42 11.34 19.11
N THR A 238 -18.96 12.51 19.44
CA THR A 238 -20.23 13.03 18.90
C THR A 238 -20.04 13.89 17.65
N GLU A 239 -18.79 14.14 17.25
CA GLU A 239 -18.46 14.89 16.04
C GLU A 239 -18.78 14.09 14.78
N THR A 240 -19.18 14.80 13.72
CA THR A 240 -19.45 14.21 12.39
C THR A 240 -18.19 13.74 11.67
N SER A 241 -17.05 14.38 11.95
CA SER A 241 -15.73 14.06 11.40
C SER A 241 -14.71 13.92 12.54
N PRO A 242 -14.81 12.87 13.36
CA PRO A 242 -14.04 12.78 14.59
C PRO A 242 -12.56 12.53 14.34
N GLY A 243 -11.68 13.21 15.07
CA GLY A 243 -10.21 13.03 15.00
C GLY A 243 -9.69 11.71 15.60
N TYR A 244 -10.59 10.83 16.07
CA TYR A 244 -10.28 9.50 16.55
C TYR A 244 -11.51 8.58 16.48
N GLN A 245 -11.27 7.28 16.58
CA GLN A 245 -12.32 6.26 16.67
C GLN A 245 -12.13 5.37 17.90
N THR A 246 -13.20 4.67 18.30
CA THR A 246 -13.14 3.57 19.28
C THR A 246 -12.59 2.30 18.62
N ARG A 247 -12.28 1.27 19.43
CA ARG A 247 -11.85 -0.03 18.90
C ARG A 247 -12.94 -0.61 17.98
N GLU A 248 -14.17 -0.62 18.45
CA GLU A 248 -15.31 -1.22 17.74
C GLU A 248 -15.52 -0.52 16.39
N GLN A 249 -15.37 0.80 16.35
CA GLN A 249 -15.45 1.58 15.11
C GLN A 249 -14.31 1.25 14.14
N TYR A 250 -13.07 1.12 14.60
CA TYR A 250 -11.97 0.68 13.72
C TYR A 250 -12.20 -0.74 13.20
N LEU A 251 -12.61 -1.67 14.06
CA LEU A 251 -12.88 -3.05 13.65
C LEU A 251 -14.01 -3.11 12.60
N ALA A 252 -15.10 -2.36 12.81
CA ALA A 252 -16.21 -2.30 11.87
C ALA A 252 -15.77 -1.77 10.51
N LYS A 253 -15.06 -0.62 10.48
CA LYS A 253 -14.53 -0.02 9.25
C LYS A 253 -13.55 -0.95 8.54
N GLY A 254 -12.64 -1.59 9.28
CA GLY A 254 -11.68 -2.53 8.71
C GLY A 254 -12.35 -3.73 8.04
N LYS A 255 -13.36 -4.31 8.69
CA LYS A 255 -14.16 -5.41 8.13
C LYS A 255 -14.91 -4.98 6.88
N GLU A 256 -15.62 -3.86 6.96
CA GLU A 256 -16.41 -3.32 5.85
C GLU A 256 -15.56 -3.12 4.59
N ILE A 257 -14.42 -2.44 4.72
CA ILE A 257 -13.56 -2.16 3.56
C ILE A 257 -12.86 -3.42 3.05
N TYR A 258 -12.50 -4.35 3.94
CA TYR A 258 -11.95 -5.64 3.52
C TYR A 258 -12.97 -6.47 2.73
N GLU A 259 -14.20 -6.58 3.23
CA GLU A 259 -15.30 -7.29 2.57
C GLU A 259 -15.60 -6.68 1.21
N TRP A 260 -15.69 -5.34 1.14
CA TRP A 260 -15.84 -4.63 -0.13
C TRP A 260 -14.70 -4.94 -1.11
N GLY A 261 -13.44 -4.91 -0.65
CA GLY A 261 -12.28 -5.24 -1.48
C GLY A 261 -12.28 -6.68 -1.98
N VAL A 262 -12.68 -7.64 -1.14
CA VAL A 262 -12.80 -9.06 -1.52
C VAL A 262 -13.94 -9.28 -2.53
N GLU A 263 -15.03 -8.54 -2.42
CA GLU A 263 -16.14 -8.65 -3.36
C GLU A 263 -15.83 -8.02 -4.71
N ASN A 264 -15.15 -6.87 -4.71
CA ASN A 264 -15.02 -6.03 -5.91
C ASN A 264 -13.64 -6.12 -6.59
N LEU A 265 -12.58 -6.51 -5.87
CA LEU A 265 -11.20 -6.51 -6.39
C LEU A 265 -10.56 -7.89 -6.46
N LEU A 266 -11.03 -8.88 -5.69
CA LEU A 266 -10.45 -10.22 -5.67
C LEU A 266 -11.11 -11.15 -6.70
N GLU A 267 -10.30 -11.68 -7.62
CA GLU A 267 -10.69 -12.83 -8.42
C GLU A 267 -10.53 -14.11 -7.57
N LYS A 268 -11.67 -14.64 -7.12
CA LYS A 268 -11.73 -15.72 -6.11
C LYS A 268 -11.11 -17.04 -6.55
N LYS A 269 -11.05 -17.35 -7.85
CA LYS A 269 -10.49 -18.62 -8.34
C LYS A 269 -8.96 -18.63 -8.31
N THR A 270 -8.34 -17.50 -8.60
CA THR A 270 -6.89 -17.37 -8.80
C THR A 270 -6.21 -16.65 -7.64
N GLY A 271 -6.97 -15.98 -6.77
CA GLY A 271 -6.41 -15.16 -5.70
C GLY A 271 -5.88 -13.80 -6.18
N ARG A 272 -6.08 -13.44 -7.45
CA ARG A 272 -5.54 -12.21 -8.04
C ARG A 272 -6.34 -10.99 -7.61
N ILE A 273 -5.64 -9.90 -7.28
CA ILE A 273 -6.24 -8.62 -6.92
C ILE A 273 -6.18 -7.68 -8.12
N ALA A 274 -7.32 -7.14 -8.54
CA ALA A 274 -7.41 -6.09 -9.54
C ALA A 274 -6.85 -4.77 -8.98
N ILE A 275 -6.20 -3.99 -9.85
CA ILE A 275 -5.62 -2.69 -9.47
C ILE A 275 -6.74 -1.69 -9.11
N VAL A 276 -7.82 -1.67 -9.89
CA VAL A 276 -8.96 -0.76 -9.74
C VAL A 276 -10.28 -1.51 -9.79
N GLY A 277 -11.21 -1.11 -8.94
CA GLY A 277 -12.63 -1.41 -9.08
C GLY A 277 -13.27 -0.25 -9.83
N MET A 278 -13.74 -0.50 -11.05
CA MET A 278 -14.68 0.43 -11.68
C MET A 278 -16.03 0.28 -10.98
N GLY A 279 -16.76 1.38 -10.77
CA GLY A 279 -18.10 1.41 -10.15
C GLY A 279 -19.19 0.70 -10.95
N THR A 280 -18.91 -0.47 -11.52
CA THR A 280 -19.84 -1.20 -12.37
C THR A 280 -19.79 -2.68 -12.01
N VAL A 281 -20.41 -3.03 -10.87
CA VAL A 281 -21.09 -4.33 -10.80
C VAL A 281 -22.47 -4.13 -11.44
N ILE A 282 -22.50 -3.95 -12.76
CA ILE A 282 -23.67 -4.35 -13.52
C ILE A 282 -23.48 -5.85 -13.73
N ARG A 283 -24.13 -6.66 -12.88
CA ARG A 283 -24.44 -8.03 -13.24
C ARG A 283 -25.31 -7.96 -14.48
N HIS A 284 -24.71 -8.04 -15.67
CA HIS A 284 -25.23 -8.65 -16.89
C HIS A 284 -24.14 -8.55 -17.97
N GLY A 285 -23.50 -9.69 -18.26
CA GLY A 285 -22.81 -9.95 -19.52
C GLY A 285 -21.58 -9.11 -19.86
N LYS A 286 -20.40 -9.75 -19.80
CA LYS A 286 -19.17 -9.44 -20.57
C LYS A 286 -18.97 -7.95 -20.94
N LEU A 287 -18.17 -7.21 -20.16
CA LEU A 287 -17.14 -6.33 -20.72
C LEU A 287 -16.09 -5.98 -19.66
N MET A 288 -14.82 -6.18 -20.02
CA MET A 288 -13.64 -5.81 -19.23
C MET A 288 -13.18 -4.45 -19.76
N PHE A 289 -13.30 -3.38 -18.97
CA PHE A 289 -12.78 -2.07 -19.35
C PHE A 289 -11.38 -1.89 -18.77
N ILE A 290 -10.41 -1.85 -19.68
CA ILE A 290 -9.02 -1.47 -19.42
C ILE A 290 -9.01 0.03 -19.13
N THR A 291 -8.40 0.42 -18.02
CA THR A 291 -8.10 1.82 -17.70
C THR A 291 -7.29 2.44 -18.84
N LYS A 292 -7.79 3.56 -19.37
CA LYS A 292 -7.00 4.42 -20.26
C LYS A 292 -5.78 4.89 -19.46
N GLN A 293 -4.61 4.43 -19.89
CA GLN A 293 -3.31 4.82 -19.39
C GLN A 293 -3.20 6.35 -19.49
N LEU A 294 -3.18 7.04 -18.35
CA LEU A 294 -2.71 8.43 -18.27
C LEU A 294 -1.26 8.36 -17.79
N LEU A 295 -0.36 8.27 -18.78
CA LEU A 295 0.98 8.85 -18.69
C LEU A 295 0.87 10.33 -19.10
#